data_AF-A0A7K2PCT1-F1
#
_entry.id   AF-A0A7K2PCT1-F1
#
_cell.length_a   1.000
_cell.length_b   1.000
_cell.length_c   1.000
_cell.angle_alpha   90.00
_cell.angle_beta   90.00
_cell.angle_gamma   90.00
#
_symmetry.space_group_name_H-M   'P 1'
#
loop_
_entity.id
_entity.type
_entity.pdbx_description
1 polymer ?
#
loop_
_entity_poly.entity_id
_entity_poly.type
_entity_poly.pdbx_seq_one_letter_code
_entity_poly.pdbx_strand_id
1 'polypeptide(L)'
;MRSDGSRVDRRRRTPDGRPLLRVALGLLTAAVVALPFTAAWQYDALRHAVAEQAAPPVSGDGGPGPGADAKAAPAGNAPVVLAYHDVGPDDRSRYTVTPEHLDAQLRALRDAGYRTLTTREFTDFLRTGRAPGPRTVHLTFDDGTHGLWTHADPVLARYGMKAAAYLITGQVGTHRPYYLSWPEVERM
;
A
#
# COMPACT_ATOMS: atom_id res chain seq x y z
N MET A 1 93.33 -39.19 -7.91
CA MET A 1 92.12 -39.54 -8.67
C MET A 1 90.94 -39.59 -7.71
N ARG A 2 89.98 -38.65 -7.86
CA ARG A 2 88.56 -38.67 -7.40
C ARG A 2 88.31 -38.78 -5.88
N SER A 3 87.32 -38.13 -5.26
CA SER A 3 86.44 -37.01 -5.60
C SER A 3 85.68 -36.64 -4.32
N ASP A 4 85.44 -35.33 -4.19
CA ASP A 4 84.55 -34.58 -3.30
C ASP A 4 83.26 -35.31 -2.83
N GLY A 5 82.89 -35.06 -1.57
CA GLY A 5 81.70 -35.58 -0.91
C GLY A 5 81.04 -34.53 -0.01
N SER A 6 80.82 -33.31 -0.52
CA SER A 6 80.02 -32.28 0.13
C SER A 6 78.50 -32.57 -0.01
N ARG A 7 77.89 -33.17 1.02
CA ARG A 7 76.42 -33.26 1.15
C ARG A 7 75.85 -31.91 1.56
N VAL A 8 75.22 -31.21 0.62
CA VAL A 8 74.41 -30.02 0.88
C VAL A 8 73.06 -30.46 1.47
N ASP A 9 72.83 -30.18 2.75
CA ASP A 9 71.51 -30.30 3.40
C ASP A 9 70.58 -29.18 2.88
N ARG A 10 69.80 -29.46 1.83
CA ARG A 10 68.68 -28.59 1.40
C ARG A 10 67.47 -28.85 2.28
N ARG A 11 67.42 -28.24 3.46
CA ARG A 11 66.16 -28.08 4.20
C ARG A 11 65.19 -27.26 3.35
N ARG A 12 64.15 -27.91 2.81
CA ARG A 12 63.00 -27.23 2.21
C ARG A 12 62.33 -26.39 3.31
N ARG A 13 62.50 -25.06 3.27
CA ARG A 13 61.69 -24.13 4.06
C ARG A 13 60.26 -24.20 3.53
N THR A 14 59.32 -24.63 4.36
CA THR A 14 57.89 -24.46 4.08
C THR A 14 57.57 -22.96 4.07
N PRO A 15 56.71 -22.48 3.16
CA PRO A 15 56.31 -21.07 3.14
C PRO A 15 55.65 -20.69 4.47
N ASP A 16 56.05 -19.55 5.05
CA ASP A 16 55.41 -19.03 6.26
C ASP A 16 53.98 -18.58 5.91
N GLY A 17 52.97 -19.29 6.42
CA GLY A 17 51.54 -19.04 6.15
C GLY A 17 50.93 -17.90 6.97
N ARG A 18 51.70 -17.32 7.91
CA ARG A 18 51.26 -16.20 8.76
C ARG A 18 50.78 -14.95 8.01
N PRO A 19 51.39 -14.47 6.91
CA PRO A 19 50.85 -13.35 6.13
C PRO A 19 49.49 -13.67 5.50
N LEU A 20 49.30 -14.88 4.96
CA LEU A 20 48.02 -15.29 4.37
C LEU A 20 46.92 -15.38 5.44
N LEU A 21 47.25 -15.92 6.61
CA LEU A 21 46.33 -15.96 7.75
C LEU A 21 45.92 -14.57 8.23
N ARG A 22 46.87 -13.61 8.28
CA ARG A 22 46.59 -12.21 8.65
C ARG A 22 45.68 -11.52 7.63
N VAL A 23 45.93 -11.74 6.34
CA VAL A 23 45.06 -11.23 5.28
C VAL A 23 43.66 -11.84 5.39
N ALA A 24 43.57 -13.16 5.58
CA ALA A 24 42.28 -13.85 5.74
C ALA A 24 41.50 -13.35 6.96
N LEU A 25 42.17 -13.15 8.10
CA LEU A 25 41.54 -12.63 9.31
C LEU A 25 41.11 -11.15 9.16
N GLY A 26 41.90 -10.34 8.46
CA GLY A 26 41.56 -8.96 8.13
C GLY A 26 40.31 -8.87 7.24
N LEU A 27 40.23 -9.72 6.21
CA LEU A 27 39.05 -9.82 5.34
C LEU A 27 37.81 -10.32 6.10
N LEU A 28 37.97 -11.33 6.96
CA LEU A 28 36.88 -11.83 7.80
C LEU A 28 36.35 -10.73 8.74
N THR A 29 37.25 -9.99 9.37
CA THR A 29 36.88 -8.88 10.28
C THR A 29 36.14 -7.78 9.52
N ALA A 30 36.63 -7.39 8.34
CA ALA A 30 35.97 -6.41 7.49
C ALA A 30 34.57 -6.88 7.07
N ALA A 31 34.40 -8.17 6.73
CA ALA A 31 33.11 -8.73 6.38
C ALA A 31 32.14 -8.72 7.58
N VAL A 32 32.58 -9.14 8.77
CA VAL A 32 31.73 -9.16 9.98
C VAL A 32 31.23 -7.77 10.36
N VAL A 33 32.02 -6.73 10.12
CA VAL A 33 31.61 -5.34 10.39
C VAL A 33 30.74 -4.77 9.27
N ALA A 34 31.12 -4.97 8.00
CA ALA A 34 30.43 -4.36 6.87
C ALA A 34 29.08 -5.02 6.57
N LEU A 35 28.99 -6.35 6.65
CA LEU A 35 27.78 -7.09 6.29
C LEU A 35 26.52 -6.64 7.04
N PRO A 36 26.48 -6.57 8.39
CA PRO A 36 25.28 -6.15 9.10
C PRO A 36 24.90 -4.70 8.79
N PHE A 37 25.87 -3.81 8.60
CA PHE A 37 25.61 -2.42 8.20
C PHE A 37 25.02 -2.34 6.79
N THR A 38 25.58 -3.08 5.83
CA THR A 38 25.05 -3.14 4.47
C THR A 38 23.66 -3.77 4.41
N ALA A 39 23.42 -4.83 5.18
CA ALA A 39 22.12 -5.48 5.27
C ALA A 39 21.06 -4.55 5.90
N ALA A 40 21.42 -3.85 6.99
CA ALA A 40 20.55 -2.87 7.63
C ALA A 40 20.24 -1.68 6.69
N TRP A 41 21.26 -1.17 6.00
CA TRP A 41 21.08 -0.09 5.02
C TRP A 41 20.22 -0.53 3.83
N GLN A 42 20.44 -1.74 3.30
CA GLN A 42 19.60 -2.29 2.23
C GLN A 42 18.15 -2.50 2.68
N TYR A 43 17.95 -2.99 3.90
CA TYR A 43 16.62 -3.15 4.48
C TYR A 43 15.92 -1.79 4.65
N ASP A 44 16.63 -0.77 5.14
CA ASP A 44 16.11 0.59 5.26
C ASP A 44 15.87 1.25 3.89
N ALA A 45 16.71 0.99 2.90
CA ALA A 45 16.48 1.45 1.54
C ALA A 45 15.23 0.79 0.92
N LEU A 46 15.05 -0.51 1.12
CA LEU A 46 13.87 -1.26 0.63
C LEU A 46 12.58 -0.81 1.30
N ARG A 47 12.59 -0.53 2.61
CA ARG A 47 11.37 -0.09 3.32
C ARG A 47 10.93 1.33 2.94
N HIS A 48 11.86 2.16 2.46
CA HIS A 48 11.57 3.52 1.98
C HIS A 48 11.52 3.63 0.46
N ALA A 49 11.75 2.53 -0.26
CA ALA A 49 11.51 2.43 -1.68
C ALA A 49 9.98 2.45 -1.90
N VAL A 50 9.41 3.64 -1.88
CA VAL A 50 8.06 3.87 -2.42
C VAL A 50 8.17 3.60 -3.92
N ALA A 51 7.28 2.75 -4.45
CA ALA A 51 7.21 2.56 -5.89
C ALA A 51 7.11 3.92 -6.56
N GLU A 52 8.00 4.22 -7.52
CA GLU A 52 7.85 5.43 -8.32
C GLU A 52 6.44 5.42 -8.88
N GLN A 53 5.69 6.48 -8.61
CA GLN A 53 4.36 6.63 -9.12
C GLN A 53 4.49 6.84 -10.62
N ALA A 54 4.43 5.75 -11.37
CA ALA A 54 4.44 5.79 -12.82
C ALA A 54 3.23 6.62 -13.25
N ALA A 55 3.47 7.67 -14.02
CA ALA A 55 2.40 8.28 -14.78
C ALA A 55 1.70 7.14 -15.56
N PRO A 56 0.36 7.14 -15.64
CA PRO A 56 -0.33 6.15 -16.45
C PRO A 56 0.32 6.13 -17.84
N PRO A 57 0.51 4.94 -18.45
CA PRO A 57 1.15 4.84 -19.75
C PRO A 57 0.43 5.81 -20.69
N VAL A 58 1.19 6.79 -21.20
CA VAL A 58 0.71 7.63 -22.28
C VAL A 58 0.62 6.66 -23.45
N SER A 59 -0.58 6.16 -23.75
CA SER A 59 -0.81 5.32 -24.91
C SER A 59 -0.19 6.03 -26.12
N GLY A 60 0.84 5.41 -26.72
CA GLY A 60 1.68 5.96 -27.80
C GLY A 60 0.96 6.13 -29.14
N ASP A 61 -0.36 6.05 -29.10
CA ASP A 61 -1.30 6.04 -30.19
C ASP A 61 -2.44 7.04 -29.93
N GLY A 62 -2.28 8.00 -29.00
CA GLY A 62 -3.27 9.07 -28.77
C GLY A 62 -4.68 8.56 -28.41
N GLY A 63 -4.80 7.25 -28.20
CA GLY A 63 -6.00 6.55 -27.79
C GLY A 63 -6.12 6.68 -26.29
N PRO A 64 -7.26 7.10 -25.75
CA PRO A 64 -7.29 7.43 -24.35
C PRO A 64 -7.12 6.15 -23.51
N GLY A 65 -6.16 6.15 -22.58
CA GLY A 65 -5.98 5.04 -21.63
C GLY A 65 -7.25 4.77 -20.81
N PRO A 66 -7.30 3.67 -20.04
CA PRO A 66 -8.44 3.35 -19.17
C PRO A 66 -8.58 4.44 -18.10
N GLY A 67 -9.37 5.48 -18.40
CA GLY A 67 -9.50 6.71 -17.62
C GLY A 67 -9.34 8.00 -18.44
N ALA A 68 -8.60 8.00 -19.55
CA ALA A 68 -8.52 9.16 -20.45
C ALA A 68 -9.72 9.20 -21.42
N ASP A 69 -10.44 8.08 -21.57
CA ASP A 69 -11.72 7.99 -22.28
C ASP A 69 -12.88 8.52 -21.44
N ALA A 70 -12.62 8.91 -20.18
CA ALA A 70 -13.60 9.56 -19.33
C ALA A 70 -13.93 10.91 -19.98
N LYS A 71 -14.92 10.88 -20.88
CA LYS A 71 -15.52 12.05 -21.48
C LYS A 71 -15.79 13.03 -20.36
N ALA A 72 -15.27 14.25 -20.48
CA ALA A 72 -15.48 15.32 -19.50
C ALA A 72 -16.93 15.23 -19.01
N ALA A 73 -17.10 15.00 -17.71
CA ALA A 73 -18.40 14.67 -17.17
C ALA A 73 -19.39 15.74 -17.65
N PRO A 74 -20.52 15.34 -18.27
CA PRO A 74 -21.45 16.31 -18.83
C PRO A 74 -21.77 17.36 -17.76
N ALA A 75 -21.68 18.63 -18.13
CA ALA A 75 -21.97 19.72 -17.22
C ALA A 75 -23.39 19.52 -16.65
N GLY A 76 -23.45 19.23 -15.34
CA GLY A 76 -24.67 18.83 -14.65
C GLY A 76 -24.85 17.31 -14.57
N ASN A 77 -24.91 16.79 -13.33
CA ASN A 77 -25.18 15.39 -12.93
C ASN A 77 -23.98 14.43 -12.83
N ALA A 78 -22.74 14.93 -12.88
CA ALA A 78 -21.60 14.12 -12.44
C ALA A 78 -21.79 13.70 -10.96
N PRO A 79 -21.57 12.42 -10.59
CA PRO A 79 -21.63 12.01 -9.20
C PRO A 79 -20.57 12.73 -8.36
N VAL A 80 -20.95 13.15 -7.15
CA VAL A 80 -19.98 13.59 -6.15
C VAL A 80 -19.33 12.35 -5.55
N VAL A 81 -18.02 12.38 -5.30
CA VAL A 81 -17.30 11.31 -4.60
C VAL A 81 -16.91 11.81 -3.21
N LEU A 82 -17.30 11.09 -2.17
CA LEU A 82 -16.93 11.38 -0.78
C LEU A 82 -16.07 10.26 -0.24
N ALA A 83 -14.86 10.62 0.22
CA ALA A 83 -13.89 9.68 0.76
C ALA A 83 -13.80 9.81 2.29
N TYR A 84 -13.94 8.66 2.95
CA TYR A 84 -13.76 8.46 4.38
C TYR A 84 -12.59 7.51 4.61
N HIS A 85 -11.93 7.57 5.77
CA HIS A 85 -10.87 6.63 6.13
C HIS A 85 -11.27 5.83 7.37
N ASP A 86 -11.36 6.49 8.53
CA ASP A 86 -11.78 5.84 9.78
C ASP A 86 -13.05 6.45 10.35
N VAL A 87 -13.80 5.63 11.08
CA VAL A 87 -14.99 6.04 11.82
C VAL A 87 -14.86 5.54 13.24
N GLY A 88 -14.74 6.44 14.21
CA GLY A 88 -14.46 6.07 15.60
C GLY A 88 -14.77 7.18 16.58
N PRO A 89 -14.88 6.87 17.88
CA PRO A 89 -15.28 7.83 18.91
C PRO A 89 -14.24 8.93 19.16
N ASP A 90 -12.98 8.69 18.78
CA ASP A 90 -11.86 9.57 19.00
C ASP A 90 -11.50 10.31 17.69
N ASP A 91 -11.58 11.64 17.68
CA ASP A 91 -11.24 12.50 16.52
C ASP A 91 -9.74 12.86 16.46
N ARG A 92 -8.88 12.02 17.06
CA ARG A 92 -7.44 12.29 17.20
C ARG A 92 -6.71 12.42 15.87
N SER A 93 -7.28 11.87 14.80
CA SER A 93 -6.79 12.00 13.43
C SER A 93 -7.73 12.86 12.62
N ARG A 94 -7.16 13.74 11.78
CA ARG A 94 -7.93 14.50 10.77
C ARG A 94 -8.67 13.61 9.75
N TYR A 95 -8.37 12.32 9.73
CA TYR A 95 -8.97 11.32 8.85
C TYR A 95 -10.04 10.46 9.54
N THR A 96 -10.33 10.72 10.82
CA THR A 96 -11.36 10.02 11.57
C THR A 96 -12.59 10.90 11.70
N VAL A 97 -13.76 10.37 11.32
CA VAL A 97 -15.05 11.00 11.62
C VAL A 97 -15.73 10.26 12.76
N THR A 98 -16.46 10.95 13.61
CA THR A 98 -17.25 10.27 14.65
C THR A 98 -18.48 9.60 14.04
N PRO A 99 -19.02 8.53 14.66
CA PRO A 99 -20.26 7.91 14.20
C PRO A 99 -21.43 8.89 14.11
N GLU A 100 -21.50 9.86 15.03
CA GLU A 100 -22.54 10.90 15.06
C GLU A 100 -22.39 11.87 13.88
N HIS A 101 -21.16 12.24 13.53
CA HIS A 101 -20.90 13.08 12.36
C HIS A 101 -21.21 12.34 11.06
N LEU A 102 -20.85 11.06 10.95
CA LEU A 102 -21.21 10.24 9.79
C LEU A 102 -22.73 10.13 9.65
N ASP A 103 -23.46 9.81 10.72
CA ASP A 103 -24.92 9.75 10.71
C ASP A 103 -25.54 11.08 10.27
N ALA A 104 -25.06 12.20 10.81
CA ALA A 104 -25.52 13.53 10.42
C ALA A 104 -25.27 13.82 8.92
N GLN A 105 -24.10 13.45 8.40
CA GLN A 105 -23.75 13.63 6.98
C GLN A 105 -24.61 12.76 6.06
N LEU A 106 -24.78 11.48 6.38
CA LEU A 106 -25.61 10.57 5.57
C LEU A 106 -27.10 10.95 5.62
N ARG A 107 -27.59 11.40 6.79
CA ARG A 107 -28.92 11.99 6.92
C ARG A 107 -29.09 13.23 6.05
N ALA A 108 -28.12 14.14 6.06
CA ALA A 108 -28.18 15.35 5.24
C ALA A 108 -28.21 15.03 3.73
N LEU A 109 -27.42 14.04 3.29
CA LEU A 109 -27.47 13.54 1.91
C LEU A 109 -28.87 13.00 1.56
N ARG A 110 -29.42 12.13 2.40
CA ARG A 110 -30.77 11.57 2.22
C ARG A 110 -31.83 12.67 2.13
N ASP A 111 -31.82 13.61 3.08
CA ASP A 111 -32.82 14.67 3.19
C ASP A 111 -32.71 15.67 2.01
N ALA A 112 -31.51 15.84 1.45
CA ALA A 112 -31.27 16.58 0.21
C ALA A 112 -31.63 15.80 -1.07
N GLY A 113 -32.10 14.56 -0.94
CA GLY A 113 -32.52 13.70 -2.06
C GLY A 113 -31.36 13.04 -2.80
N TYR A 114 -30.21 12.86 -2.15
CA TYR A 114 -29.09 12.12 -2.73
C TYR A 114 -29.31 10.61 -2.67
N ARG A 115 -28.89 9.94 -3.75
CA ARG A 115 -28.82 8.47 -3.82
C ARG A 115 -27.37 8.04 -3.94
N THR A 116 -26.98 7.04 -3.16
CA THR A 116 -25.65 6.44 -3.25
C THR A 116 -25.51 5.50 -4.45
N LEU A 117 -24.35 5.53 -5.10
CA LEU A 117 -24.00 4.64 -6.20
C LEU A 117 -23.27 3.39 -5.72
N THR A 118 -23.63 2.25 -6.30
CA THR A 118 -22.80 1.06 -6.29
C THR A 118 -21.52 1.27 -7.12
N THR A 119 -20.47 0.49 -6.84
CA THR A 119 -19.24 0.49 -7.65
C THR A 119 -19.54 0.22 -9.12
N ARG A 120 -20.49 -0.67 -9.42
CA ARG A 120 -20.91 -0.96 -10.80
C ARG A 120 -21.47 0.29 -11.50
N GLU A 121 -22.43 0.98 -10.89
CA GLU A 121 -22.99 2.21 -11.46
C GLU A 121 -21.93 3.30 -11.67
N PHE A 122 -21.00 3.44 -10.71
CA PHE A 122 -19.92 4.41 -10.83
C PHE A 122 -18.96 4.07 -11.98
N THR A 123 -18.57 2.79 -12.12
CA THR A 123 -17.73 2.34 -13.24
C THR A 123 -18.43 2.45 -14.60
N ASP A 124 -19.74 2.19 -14.67
CA ASP A 124 -20.51 2.38 -15.89
C ASP A 124 -20.58 3.86 -16.29
N PHE A 125 -20.70 4.77 -15.31
CA PHE A 125 -20.59 6.21 -15.56
C PHE A 125 -19.21 6.57 -16.15
N LEU A 126 -18.11 6.11 -15.54
CA LEU A 126 -16.76 6.40 -16.02
C LEU A 126 -16.52 5.89 -17.45
N ARG A 127 -17.04 4.70 -17.77
CA ARG A 127 -16.88 4.08 -19.09
C ARG A 127 -17.73 4.73 -20.18
N THR A 128 -18.94 5.17 -19.84
CA THR A 128 -19.93 5.63 -20.84
C THR A 128 -20.07 7.15 -20.90
N GLY A 129 -19.59 7.86 -19.89
CA GLY A 129 -19.85 9.29 -19.68
C GLY A 129 -21.32 9.62 -19.38
N ARG A 130 -22.20 8.62 -19.19
CA ARG A 130 -23.62 8.82 -18.91
C ARG A 130 -23.86 8.89 -17.42
N ALA A 131 -24.28 10.05 -16.93
CA ALA A 131 -24.61 10.26 -15.53
C ALA A 131 -25.71 9.28 -15.06
N PRO A 132 -25.59 8.66 -13.86
CA PRO A 132 -26.61 7.75 -13.33
C PRO A 132 -27.91 8.44 -12.87
N GLY A 133 -27.95 9.78 -12.92
CA GLY A 133 -29.08 10.62 -12.54
C GLY A 133 -28.63 11.88 -11.79
N PRO A 134 -29.53 12.81 -11.50
CA PRO A 134 -29.24 13.94 -10.63
C PRO A 134 -29.04 13.47 -9.17
N ARG A 135 -28.29 14.25 -8.39
CA ARG A 135 -28.08 14.03 -6.95
C ARG A 135 -27.57 12.62 -6.61
N THR A 136 -26.59 12.14 -7.35
CA THR A 136 -25.91 10.88 -7.04
C THR A 136 -24.59 11.13 -6.33
N VAL A 137 -24.28 10.29 -5.34
CA VAL A 137 -23.01 10.33 -4.60
C VAL A 137 -22.38 8.95 -4.57
N HIS A 138 -21.07 8.85 -4.72
CA HIS A 138 -20.32 7.63 -4.50
C HIS A 138 -19.56 7.76 -3.17
N LEU A 139 -19.92 6.92 -2.20
CA LEU A 139 -19.26 6.89 -0.89
C LEU A 139 -18.11 5.88 -0.93
N THR A 140 -16.93 6.29 -0.46
CA THR A 140 -15.76 5.41 -0.37
C THR A 140 -15.20 5.40 1.04
N PHE A 141 -14.74 4.24 1.49
CA PHE A 141 -14.01 4.05 2.74
C PHE A 141 -12.66 3.40 2.43
N ASP A 142 -11.60 4.10 2.78
CA ASP A 142 -10.22 3.71 2.46
C ASP A 142 -9.58 2.95 3.63
N ASP A 143 -8.39 2.39 3.39
CA ASP A 143 -7.51 1.68 4.32
C ASP A 143 -8.01 0.31 4.84
N GLY A 144 -9.32 0.13 5.02
CA GLY A 144 -9.90 -1.06 5.63
C GLY A 144 -9.86 -1.05 7.16
N THR A 145 -10.14 0.11 7.76
CA THR A 145 -10.24 0.29 9.21
C THR A 145 -11.43 -0.48 9.79
N HIS A 146 -11.29 -1.00 11.01
CA HIS A 146 -12.35 -1.71 11.72
C HIS A 146 -13.51 -0.79 12.12
N GLY A 147 -13.29 0.53 12.15
CA GLY A 147 -14.33 1.55 12.30
C GLY A 147 -15.40 1.45 11.21
N LEU A 148 -15.02 1.04 9.99
CA LEU A 148 -15.97 0.78 8.91
C LEU A 148 -17.00 -0.30 9.29
N TRP A 149 -16.55 -1.43 9.84
CA TRP A 149 -17.44 -2.52 10.28
C TRP A 149 -18.26 -2.15 11.52
N THR A 150 -17.61 -1.59 12.53
CA THR A 150 -18.23 -1.38 13.85
C THR A 150 -19.16 -0.18 13.90
N HIS A 151 -18.86 0.87 13.12
CA HIS A 151 -19.55 2.15 13.22
C HIS A 151 -20.21 2.57 11.90
N ALA A 152 -19.53 2.44 10.76
CA ALA A 152 -20.06 2.95 9.50
C ALA A 152 -21.12 2.05 8.87
N ASP A 153 -20.90 0.73 8.83
CA ASP A 153 -21.79 -0.25 8.21
C ASP A 153 -23.22 -0.22 8.79
N PRO A 154 -23.44 -0.17 10.12
CA PRO A 154 -24.79 -0.03 10.68
C PRO A 154 -25.50 1.28 10.28
N VAL A 155 -24.74 2.37 10.11
CA VAL A 155 -25.30 3.68 9.70
C VAL A 155 -25.67 3.64 8.22
N LEU A 156 -24.83 3.07 7.36
CA LEU A 156 -25.15 2.85 5.95
C LEU A 156 -26.42 1.99 5.80
N ALA A 157 -26.51 0.89 6.55
CA ALA A 157 -27.67 0.00 6.56
C ALA A 157 -28.96 0.72 7.00
N ARG A 158 -28.89 1.57 8.04
CA ARG A 158 -30.03 2.38 8.52
C ARG A 158 -30.61 3.28 7.44
N TYR A 159 -29.77 3.83 6.56
CA TYR A 159 -30.20 4.72 5.48
C TYR A 159 -30.40 3.99 4.13
N GLY A 160 -30.17 2.68 4.07
CA GLY A 160 -30.20 1.90 2.82
C GLY A 160 -29.13 2.36 1.81
N MET A 161 -28.05 2.97 2.29
CA MET A 161 -26.98 3.55 1.48
C MET A 161 -25.93 2.51 1.11
N LYS A 162 -25.27 2.72 -0.02
CA LYS A 162 -24.23 1.86 -0.59
C LYS A 162 -22.90 2.61 -0.61
N ALA A 163 -21.82 1.89 -0.38
CA ALA A 163 -20.46 2.42 -0.40
C ALA A 163 -19.49 1.41 -1.01
N ALA A 164 -18.31 1.86 -1.40
CA ALA A 164 -17.17 1.04 -1.76
C ALA A 164 -16.12 1.06 -0.63
N ALA A 165 -15.49 -0.08 -0.36
CA ALA A 165 -14.36 -0.17 0.55
C ALA A 165 -13.09 -0.49 -0.23
N TYR A 166 -12.03 0.32 -0.07
CA TYR A 166 -10.73 0.11 -0.70
C TYR A 166 -9.74 -0.39 0.36
N LEU A 167 -9.54 -1.70 0.38
CA LEU A 167 -8.80 -2.39 1.43
C LEU A 167 -7.30 -2.47 1.11
N ILE A 168 -6.46 -2.17 2.09
CA ILE A 168 -5.04 -2.55 2.04
C ILE A 168 -4.97 -4.05 2.37
N THR A 169 -5.04 -4.91 1.34
CA THR A 169 -5.19 -6.36 1.51
C THR A 169 -4.11 -7.01 2.37
N GLY A 170 -2.88 -6.47 2.35
CA GLY A 170 -1.78 -6.92 3.22
C GLY A 170 -1.96 -6.61 4.71
N GLN A 171 -2.91 -5.74 5.06
CA GLN A 171 -3.24 -5.38 6.44
C GLN A 171 -4.50 -6.08 6.98
N VAL A 172 -5.34 -6.65 6.11
CA VAL A 172 -6.58 -7.33 6.52
C VAL A 172 -6.26 -8.53 7.43
N GLY A 173 -6.88 -8.57 8.60
CA GLY A 173 -6.64 -9.56 9.65
C GLY A 173 -5.38 -9.32 10.49
N THR A 174 -4.61 -8.25 10.21
CA THR A 174 -3.42 -7.85 10.96
C THR A 174 -3.70 -6.67 11.89
N HIS A 175 -2.78 -6.36 12.81
CA HIS A 175 -2.86 -5.20 13.73
C HIS A 175 -4.25 -4.99 14.38
N ARG A 176 -4.91 -6.09 14.75
CA ARG A 176 -6.25 -6.03 15.34
C ARG A 176 -6.20 -5.25 16.67
N PRO A 177 -7.21 -4.42 16.97
CA PRO A 177 -8.48 -4.30 16.27
C PRO A 177 -8.52 -3.17 15.22
N TYR A 178 -7.39 -2.66 14.73
CA TYR A 178 -7.42 -1.50 13.84
C TYR A 178 -7.90 -1.82 12.42
N TYR A 179 -7.46 -2.93 11.82
CA TYR A 179 -7.91 -3.34 10.49
C TYR A 179 -9.03 -4.40 10.54
N LEU A 180 -9.88 -4.38 9.51
CA LEU A 180 -10.88 -5.42 9.25
C LEU A 180 -10.25 -6.80 9.14
N SER A 181 -11.04 -7.84 9.46
CA SER A 181 -10.74 -9.23 9.16
C SER A 181 -11.53 -9.74 7.95
N TRP A 182 -11.05 -10.79 7.28
CA TRP A 182 -11.77 -11.39 6.15
C TRP A 182 -13.22 -11.80 6.46
N PRO A 183 -13.53 -12.41 7.63
CA PRO A 183 -14.93 -12.71 7.99
C PRO A 183 -15.81 -11.47 8.22
N GLU A 184 -15.24 -10.31 8.53
CA GLU A 184 -15.99 -9.05 8.60
C GLU A 184 -16.23 -8.52 7.18
N VAL A 185 -15.20 -8.54 6.33
CA VAL A 185 -15.31 -8.16 4.91
C VAL A 185 -16.36 -9.00 4.17
N GLU A 186 -16.43 -10.30 4.41
CA GLU A 186 -17.41 -11.19 3.77
C GLU A 186 -18.87 -10.93 4.21
N ARG A 187 -19.08 -10.26 5.34
CA ARG A 187 -20.41 -10.01 5.92
C ARG A 187 -20.97 -8.63 5.58
N MET A 188 -20.12 -7.70 5.16
CA MET A 188 -20.51 -6.38 4.66
C MET A 188 -20.94 -6.45 3.20
#